data_AF-X1AV59-F1
#
_entry.id   AF-X1AV59-F1
#
_cell.length_a   1.000
_cell.length_b   1.000
_cell.length_c   1.000
_cell.angle_alpha   90.00
_cell.angle_beta   90.00
_cell.angle_gamma   90.00
#
_symmetry.space_group_name_H-M   'P 1'
#
loop_
_entity.id
_entity.type
_entity.pdbx_description
1 polymer ?
#
loop_
_entity_poly.entity_id
_entity_poly.type
_entity_poly.pdbx_seq_one_letter_code
_entity_poly.pdbx_strand_id
1 'polypeptide(L)' 'KMELNLVFLNIARIQDVEAIIFIFSSSVYSDTPTLPKREDMNLIPISPYVALKLILEKYFYIYFKVNR' A
#
# COMPACT_ATOMS: atom_id res chain seq x y z
N LYS A 1 -8.64 -1.02 -11.64
CA LYS A 1 -8.16 -1.76 -10.43
C LYS A 1 -7.65 -0.85 -9.32
N MET A 2 -6.83 0.18 -9.60
CA MET A 2 -6.44 1.19 -8.58
C MET A 2 -7.64 1.99 -8.05
N GLU A 3 -8.49 2.46 -8.97
CA GLU A 3 -9.69 3.25 -8.67
C GLU A 3 -10.60 2.60 -7.64
N LEU A 4 -10.79 1.28 -7.73
CA LEU A 4 -11.63 0.53 -6.80
C LEU A 4 -11.12 0.62 -5.36
N ASN A 5 -9.80 0.59 -5.14
CA ASN A 5 -9.22 0.68 -3.79
C ASN A 5 -9.41 2.08 -3.18
N LEU A 6 -9.33 3.13 -4.00
CA LEU A 6 -9.57 4.50 -3.54
C LEU A 6 -11.05 4.72 -3.18
N VAL A 7 -11.96 4.13 -3.95
CA VAL A 7 -13.39 4.11 -3.63
C VAL A 7 -13.63 3.43 -2.28
N PHE A 8 -13.00 2.28 -2.02
CA PHE A 8 -13.11 1.59 -0.73
C PHE A 8 -12.63 2.46 0.44
N LEU A 9 -11.48 3.14 0.32
CA LEU A 9 -10.97 4.03 1.37
C LEU A 9 -11.93 5.19 1.65
N ASN A 10 -12.54 5.77 0.61
CA ASN A 10 -13.53 6.83 0.76
C ASN A 10 -14.81 6.34 1.45
N ILE A 11 -15.32 5.17 1.06
CA ILE A 11 -16.51 4.58 1.68
C ILE A 11 -16.23 4.25 3.14
N ALA A 12 -15.09 3.64 3.45
CA ALA A 12 -14.70 3.31 4.82
C ALA A 12 -14.65 4.56 5.72
N ARG A 13 -14.18 5.69 5.18
CA ARG A 13 -14.21 6.99 5.86
C ARG A 13 -15.63 7.48 6.11
N ILE A 14 -16.53 7.38 5.13
CA ILE A 14 -17.93 7.84 5.27
C ILE A 14 -18.71 6.97 6.27
N GLN A 15 -18.37 5.69 6.36
CA GLN A 15 -19.02 4.70 7.23
C GLN A 15 -18.37 4.59 8.62
N ASP A 16 -17.40 5.45 8.94
CA ASP A 16 -16.69 5.47 10.23
C ASP A 16 -16.09 4.09 10.61
N VAL A 17 -15.45 3.44 9.63
CA VAL A 17 -14.81 2.13 9.84
C VAL A 17 -13.62 2.26 10.79
N GLU A 18 -13.64 1.52 11.90
CA GLU A 18 -12.61 1.58 12.95
C GLU A 18 -11.21 1.14 12.47
N ALA A 19 -11.14 0.15 11.56
CA ALA A 19 -9.88 -0.39 11.09
C ALA A 19 -9.98 -0.96 9.67
N ILE A 20 -8.92 -0.76 8.88
CA ILE A 20 -8.77 -1.34 7.55
C ILE A 20 -7.45 -2.12 7.48
N ILE A 21 -7.53 -3.40 7.11
CA ILE A 21 -6.35 -4.25 6.90
C ILE A 21 -6.17 -4.44 5.39
N PHE A 22 -5.01 -4.06 4.88
CA PHE A 22 -4.66 -4.21 3.47
C PHE A 22 -3.56 -5.26 3.28
N ILE A 23 -3.78 -6.19 2.36
CA ILE A 23 -2.78 -7.20 2.00
C ILE A 23 -1.75 -6.61 1.06
N PHE A 24 -0.50 -6.57 1.52
CA PHE A 24 0.63 -6.10 0.75
C PHE A 24 1.38 -7.24 0.02
N SER A 25 2.33 -6.88 -0.85
CA SER A 25 3.16 -7.85 -1.56
C SER A 25 4.64 -7.58 -1.29
N SER A 26 5.40 -8.62 -0.92
CA SER A 26 6.86 -8.54 -0.76
C SER A 26 7.61 -8.33 -2.09
N SER A 27 6.92 -8.44 -3.23
CA SER A 27 7.50 -8.15 -4.54
C SER A 27 7.92 -6.68 -4.70
N VAL A 28 7.55 -5.78 -3.77
CA VAL A 28 8.09 -4.41 -3.73
C VAL A 28 9.60 -4.34 -3.51
N TYR A 29 10.18 -5.37 -2.89
CA TYR A 29 11.62 -5.47 -2.71
C TYR A 29 12.33 -6.00 -3.97
N SER A 30 11.58 -6.56 -4.93
CA SER A 30 12.06 -7.02 -6.25
C SER A 30 13.47 -7.63 -6.21
N ASP A 31 14.38 -7.18 -7.06
CA ASP A 31 15.72 -7.75 -7.23
C ASP A 31 16.75 -7.23 -6.21
N THR A 32 16.32 -6.73 -5.05
CA THR A 32 17.28 -6.37 -4.00
C THR A 32 18.12 -7.62 -3.63
N PRO A 33 19.46 -7.55 -3.63
CA PRO A 33 20.28 -8.76 -3.43
C PRO A 33 20.34 -9.18 -1.95
N THR A 34 20.05 -8.26 -1.03
CA THR A 34 20.22 -8.47 0.42
C THR A 34 19.07 -9.30 1.01
N LEU A 35 19.42 -10.18 1.94
CA LEU A 35 18.50 -10.95 2.78
C LEU A 35 18.94 -10.87 4.25
N PRO A 36 18.01 -10.96 5.23
CA PRO A 36 16.55 -11.01 5.03
C PRO A 36 16.00 -9.69 4.47
N LYS A 37 14.80 -9.73 3.88
CA LYS A 37 14.09 -8.51 3.45
C LYS A 37 13.63 -7.73 4.69
N ARG A 38 13.78 -6.41 4.63
CA ARG A 38 13.37 -5.49 5.70
C ARG A 38 12.58 -4.33 5.11
N GLU A 39 11.64 -3.80 5.88
CA GLU A 39 10.71 -2.73 5.49
C GLU A 39 11.38 -1.38 5.23
N ASP A 40 12.61 -1.19 5.74
CA ASP A 40 13.43 0.00 5.51
C ASP A 40 14.28 -0.08 4.23
N MET A 41 14.22 -1.18 3.49
CA MET A 41 14.94 -1.33 2.23
C MET A 41 14.34 -0.48 1.11
N ASN A 42 15.19 -0.09 0.15
CA ASN A 42 14.72 0.57 -1.07
C ASN A 42 13.71 -0.30 -1.83
N LEU A 43 12.61 0.33 -2.21
CA LEU A 43 11.52 -0.29 -2.96
C LEU A 43 11.77 -0.06 -4.45
N ILE A 44 11.82 -1.14 -5.23
CA ILE A 44 12.17 -1.10 -6.65
C ILE A 44 11.00 -1.67 -7.44
N PRO A 45 10.05 -0.84 -7.94
CA PRO A 45 8.89 -1.36 -8.66
C PRO A 45 9.27 -1.79 -10.08
N ILE A 46 9.44 -3.09 -10.29
CA ILE A 46 9.80 -3.66 -11.61
C ILE A 46 8.61 -4.04 -12.49
N SER A 47 7.37 -3.87 -12.00
CA SER A 47 6.16 -4.20 -12.78
C SER A 47 4.98 -3.31 -12.41
N PRO A 48 3.97 -3.18 -13.29
CA PRO A 48 2.76 -2.42 -13.00
C PRO A 48 2.02 -2.90 -11.74
N TYR A 49 2.06 -4.21 -11.46
CA TYR A 49 1.48 -4.78 -10.23
C TYR A 49 2.19 -4.27 -8.97
N VAL A 50 3.53 -4.28 -8.97
CA VAL A 50 4.34 -3.84 -7.84
C VAL A 50 4.21 -2.33 -7.63
N ALA A 51 4.23 -1.55 -8.72
CA ALA A 51 4.00 -0.11 -8.68
C ALA A 51 2.63 0.22 -8.07
N LEU A 52 1.59 -0.52 -8.46
CA LEU A 52 0.26 -0.36 -7.88
C LEU A 52 0.24 -0.65 -6.38
N LYS A 53 0.90 -1.72 -5.92
CA LYS A 53 1.02 -2.01 -4.48
C LYS A 53 1.70 -0.87 -3.74
N LEU A 54 2.82 -0.38 -4.23
CA LEU A 54 3.55 0.74 -3.62
C LEU A 54 2.70 2.02 -3.53
N ILE A 55 1.98 2.38 -4.58
CA ILE A 55 1.07 3.53 -4.59
C ILE A 55 -0.03 3.35 -3.53
N LEU A 56 -0.62 2.15 -3.44
CA LEU A 56 -1.65 1.86 -2.45
C LEU A 56 -1.12 2.01 -1.02
N GLU A 57 0.08 1.52 -0.71
CA GLU A 57 0.72 1.72 0.60
C GLU A 57 0.71 3.20 1.03
N LYS A 58 1.13 4.09 0.12
CA LYS A 58 1.19 5.53 0.38
C LYS A 58 -0.20 6.13 0.57
N TYR A 59 -1.19 5.71 -0.22
CA TYR A 59 -2.57 6.15 -0.04
C TYR A 59 -3.14 5.73 1.32
N PHE A 60 -2.96 4.46 1.71
CA PHE A 60 -3.42 3.97 3.02
C PHE A 60 -2.75 4.74 4.17
N TYR A 61 -1.44 4.99 4.09
CA TYR A 61 -0.72 5.79 5.08
C TYR A 61 -1.25 7.23 5.18
N ILE A 62 -1.48 7.90 4.03
CA ILE A 62 -2.04 9.26 4.01
C ILE A 62 -3.46 9.27 4.58
N TYR A 63 -4.31 8.32 4.21
CA TYR A 63 -5.67 8.20 4.75
C TYR A 63 -5.65 8.02 6.27
N PHE A 64 -4.78 7.16 6.79
CA PHE A 64 -4.61 6.98 8.23
C PHE A 64 -4.11 8.25 8.93
N LYS A 65 -3.21 9.01 8.30
CA LYS A 65 -2.65 10.24 8.87
C LYS A 65 -3.62 11.42 8.85
N VAL A 66 -4.46 11.53 7.82
CA VAL A 66 -5.41 12.65 7.63
C VAL A 66 -6.73 12.43 8.35
N ASN A 67 -7.16 11.18 8.55
CA ASN A 67 -8.42 10.85 9.24
C ASN A 67 -8.21 10.43 10.71
N ARG A 68 -7.07 10.77 11.30
CA ARG A 68 -6.88 10.85 12.75
C ARG A 68 -7.09 12.29 13.20
#